data_AF-A0A7S1VER5-F1
#
_entry.id   AF-A0A7S1VER5-F1
#
_cell.length_a   1.000
_cell.length_b   1.000
_cell.length_c   1.000
_cell.angle_alpha   90.00
_cell.angle_beta   90.00
_cell.angle_gamma   90.00
#
_symmetry.space_group_name_H-M   'P 1'
#
loop_
_entity.id
_entity.type
_entity.pdbx_description
1 polymer ?
#
loop_
_entity_poly.entity_id
_entity_poly.type
_entity_poly.pdbx_seq_one_letter_code
_entity_poly.pdbx_strand_id
1 'polypeptide(L)'
;MIFIFLLSLLLSLSLSPSHCAELPLLFPTSGGWPVGAVVLPAASLAVTHWNAEAETIFKENGEGNEEAAREWWRGRERRGVTGVSVLAEEDAVLMLTAAADLLGVVTLAPFDSQCDPVLGLSALLDAQRRQALPVVVGAGCSIVSTPAALLAEVHGTPLISWGSTSPELSLSLDYPFFTRVVAPDTAQARGWVDVARYFEWRYVATIRAHEELHFLMMDEFEARAAEDGLTIAASGTIPARVTNQPLEEFAAIIDEMLLGIRSSGATVIFMACYANVAALVIERARDLDMLTAGYAWIGTDSWAPLPFWESSE
;
A
#
# COMPACT_ATOMS: atom_id res chain seq x y z
N MET A 1 21.18 -17.94 5.06
CA MET A 1 19.81 -17.43 4.82
C MET A 1 19.94 -15.94 4.61
N ILE A 2 19.89 -15.46 3.37
CA ILE A 2 20.03 -14.03 3.04
C ILE A 2 18.68 -13.60 2.47
N PHE A 3 17.87 -12.96 3.30
CA PHE A 3 16.70 -12.22 2.85
C PHE A 3 17.18 -10.86 2.36
N ILE A 4 17.17 -10.63 1.05
CA ILE A 4 17.57 -9.34 0.46
C ILE A 4 16.35 -8.41 0.48
N PHE A 5 16.21 -7.60 1.54
CA PHE A 5 15.19 -6.54 1.71
C PHE A 5 15.70 -5.17 1.25
N LEU A 6 16.21 -5.03 0.02
CA LEU A 6 17.02 -3.85 -0.34
C LEU A 6 16.61 -3.08 -1.60
N LEU A 7 15.36 -3.17 -2.07
CA LEU A 7 14.94 -2.40 -3.27
C LEU A 7 13.93 -1.26 -3.04
N SER A 8 13.15 -1.27 -1.96
CA SER A 8 12.20 -0.18 -1.67
C SER A 8 12.86 1.07 -1.05
N LEU A 9 14.09 0.94 -0.52
CA LEU A 9 14.85 2.06 0.05
C LEU A 9 15.67 2.85 -0.99
N LEU A 10 15.99 2.26 -2.14
CA LEU A 10 16.92 2.87 -3.12
C LEU A 10 16.23 3.83 -4.09
N LEU A 11 14.92 3.69 -4.34
CA LEU A 11 14.16 4.62 -5.17
C LEU A 11 13.89 5.97 -4.48
N SER A 12 14.06 6.05 -3.16
CA SER A 12 13.91 7.28 -2.36
C SER A 12 15.25 7.97 -2.02
N LEU A 13 16.40 7.37 -2.35
CA LEU A 13 17.73 7.89 -1.97
C LEU A 13 18.60 8.42 -3.13
N SER A 14 18.06 8.51 -4.36
CA SER A 14 18.85 8.89 -5.55
C SER A 14 18.62 10.33 -6.05
N LEU A 15 18.37 11.30 -5.18
CA LEU A 15 18.47 12.71 -5.58
C LEU A 15 19.34 13.48 -4.58
N SER A 16 20.62 13.62 -4.96
CA SER A 16 21.51 14.61 -4.37
C SER A 16 20.93 16.03 -4.57
N PRO A 17 21.02 16.94 -3.58
CA PRO A 17 20.44 18.29 -3.65
C PRO A 17 20.97 19.18 -4.81
N SER A 18 21.98 18.72 -5.54
CA SER A 18 22.70 19.51 -6.55
C SER A 18 22.10 19.45 -7.97
N HIS A 19 21.10 18.60 -8.23
CA HIS A 19 20.55 18.42 -9.59
C HIS A 19 19.06 18.78 -9.76
N CYS A 20 18.41 19.40 -8.76
CA CYS A 20 17.01 19.84 -8.87
C CYS A 20 16.79 21.08 -9.77
N ALA A 21 17.82 21.63 -10.41
CA ALA A 21 17.72 22.87 -11.17
C ALA A 21 17.20 22.71 -12.62
N GLU A 22 17.07 21.50 -13.15
CA GLU A 22 16.66 21.29 -14.55
C GLU A 22 15.67 20.13 -14.71
N LEU A 23 14.43 20.33 -14.25
CA LEU A 23 13.29 19.55 -14.72
C LEU A 23 12.31 20.51 -15.43
N PRO A 24 11.96 20.29 -16.71
CA PRO A 24 10.99 21.13 -17.40
C PRO A 24 9.61 20.95 -16.74
N LEU A 25 9.01 22.09 -16.37
CA LEU A 25 7.67 22.17 -15.78
C LEU A 25 6.65 21.32 -16.54
N LEU A 26 6.13 20.28 -15.88
CA LEU A 26 4.99 19.47 -16.30
C LEU A 26 3.66 20.11 -15.86
N PHE A 27 3.59 21.45 -15.84
CA PHE A 27 2.38 22.19 -15.47
C PHE A 27 2.12 23.32 -16.48
N PRO A 28 0.88 23.48 -16.98
CA PRO A 28 0.57 24.49 -17.98
C PRO A 28 0.77 25.91 -17.42
N THR A 29 1.68 26.66 -18.04
CA THR A 29 1.94 28.08 -17.77
C THR A 29 0.92 28.96 -18.49
N SER A 30 -0.35 28.96 -18.08
CA SER A 30 -1.28 30.09 -18.31
C SER A 30 -2.67 29.77 -17.77
N GLY A 31 -3.08 30.50 -16.74
CA GLY A 31 -4.42 30.43 -16.15
C GLY A 31 -4.31 30.36 -14.64
N GLY A 32 -4.45 31.50 -13.97
CA GLY A 32 -4.31 31.61 -12.52
C GLY A 32 -5.24 30.64 -11.79
N TRP A 33 -4.65 29.77 -10.99
CA TRP A 33 -5.38 29.05 -9.95
C TRP A 33 -5.78 30.04 -8.86
N PRO A 34 -7.03 30.05 -8.38
CA PRO A 34 -7.31 30.61 -7.07
C PRO A 34 -6.54 29.75 -6.06
N VAL A 35 -5.63 30.40 -5.33
CA VAL A 35 -4.92 29.97 -4.12
C VAL A 35 -5.33 28.59 -3.56
N GLY A 36 -4.42 27.62 -3.64
CA GLY A 36 -4.18 26.68 -2.56
C GLY A 36 -4.34 25.18 -2.85
N ALA A 37 -3.21 24.47 -2.90
CA ALA A 37 -3.00 23.10 -2.39
C ALA A 37 -1.53 22.69 -2.64
N VAL A 38 -0.85 22.20 -1.60
CA VAL A 38 0.41 21.44 -1.73
C VAL A 38 0.13 20.05 -1.17
N VAL A 39 0.48 19.03 -1.96
CA VAL A 39 0.30 17.61 -1.62
C VAL A 39 1.59 17.11 -0.99
N LEU A 40 1.49 16.48 0.19
CA LEU A 40 2.59 15.75 0.84
C LEU A 40 2.24 14.25 0.94
N PRO A 41 3.10 13.33 0.49
CA PRO A 41 2.90 11.89 0.70
C PRO A 41 3.17 11.48 2.16
N ALA A 42 2.21 10.78 2.75
CA ALA A 42 2.18 10.38 4.17
C ALA A 42 3.13 9.22 4.55
N ALA A 43 3.92 8.65 3.64
CA ALA A 43 4.88 7.59 3.99
C ALA A 43 6.27 8.14 4.35
N SER A 44 6.75 9.18 3.66
CA SER A 44 8.11 9.69 3.82
C SER A 44 8.25 10.77 4.91
N LEU A 45 7.21 11.60 5.11
CA LEU A 45 7.23 12.63 6.16
C LEU A 45 7.10 12.04 7.57
N ALA A 46 6.26 11.01 7.74
CA ALA A 46 6.05 10.36 9.04
C ALA A 46 7.31 9.64 9.54
N VAL A 47 8.05 8.97 8.64
CA VAL A 47 9.31 8.30 8.98
C VAL A 47 10.43 9.31 9.26
N THR A 48 10.50 10.42 8.53
CA THR A 48 11.52 11.46 8.76
C THR A 48 11.24 12.27 10.02
N HIS A 49 9.97 12.57 10.34
CA HIS A 49 9.59 13.22 11.59
C HIS A 49 9.74 12.29 12.79
N TRP A 50 9.35 11.01 12.67
CA TRP A 50 9.66 9.98 13.67
C TRP A 50 11.16 9.95 13.95
N ASN A 51 11.99 9.91 12.90
CA ASN A 51 13.44 9.88 13.08
C ASN A 51 13.94 11.16 13.76
N ALA A 52 13.48 12.35 13.38
CA ALA A 52 13.92 13.60 13.98
C ALA A 52 13.44 13.78 15.44
N GLU A 53 12.19 13.42 15.75
CA GLU A 53 11.62 13.51 17.10
C GLU A 53 12.15 12.41 18.02
N ALA A 54 12.28 11.18 17.54
CA ALA A 54 12.96 10.12 18.28
C ALA A 54 14.41 10.54 18.57
N GLU A 55 15.13 11.05 17.56
CA GLU A 55 16.50 11.52 17.72
C GLU A 55 16.59 12.73 18.67
N THR A 56 15.56 13.58 18.75
CA THR A 56 15.46 14.67 19.73
C THR A 56 15.21 14.12 21.15
N ILE A 57 14.31 13.14 21.31
CA ILE A 57 14.06 12.45 22.59
C ILE A 57 15.33 11.73 23.07
N PHE A 58 16.07 11.09 22.16
CA PHE A 58 17.36 10.44 22.42
C PHE A 58 18.44 11.47 22.81
N LYS A 59 18.48 12.63 22.15
CA LYS A 59 19.45 13.72 22.42
C LYS A 59 19.15 14.47 23.73
N GLU A 60 17.88 14.72 24.05
CA GLU A 60 17.46 15.50 25.22
C GLU A 60 17.52 14.69 26.52
N ASN A 61 17.28 13.37 26.47
CA ASN A 61 17.23 12.53 27.66
C ASN A 61 18.52 11.73 27.92
N GLY A 62 19.59 11.96 27.14
CA GLY A 62 20.96 11.52 27.41
C GLY A 62 21.23 10.01 27.34
N GLU A 63 20.21 9.14 27.40
CA GLU A 63 20.27 7.67 27.33
C GLU A 63 18.83 7.13 27.18
N GLY A 64 18.03 7.75 26.29
CA GLY A 64 16.58 7.50 26.22
C GLY A 64 16.20 6.13 25.67
N ASN A 65 15.95 5.16 26.53
CA ASN A 65 15.41 3.82 26.19
C ASN A 65 14.20 3.91 25.22
N GLU A 66 14.16 3.03 24.22
CA GLU A 66 13.05 2.79 23.26
C GLU A 66 11.66 2.77 23.93
N GLU A 67 11.61 2.34 25.19
CA GLU A 67 10.41 2.32 26.03
C GLU A 67 9.81 3.71 26.30
N ALA A 68 10.63 4.76 26.42
CA ALA A 68 10.14 6.14 26.58
C ALA A 68 9.49 6.67 25.29
N ALA A 69 10.06 6.33 24.13
CA ALA A 69 9.45 6.63 22.83
C ALA A 69 8.12 5.86 22.66
N ARG A 70 8.06 4.60 23.12
CA ARG A 70 6.84 3.77 23.14
C ARG A 70 5.77 4.31 24.09
N GLU A 71 6.14 4.78 25.29
CA GLU A 71 5.20 5.39 26.24
C GLU A 71 4.62 6.71 25.74
N TRP A 72 5.44 7.54 25.09
CA TRP A 72 4.97 8.75 24.42
C TRP A 72 3.94 8.42 23.33
N TRP A 73 4.19 7.38 22.53
CA TRP A 73 3.25 6.89 21.51
C TRP A 73 1.93 6.38 22.08
N ARG A 74 1.98 5.57 23.14
CA ARG A 74 0.78 5.15 23.90
C ARG A 74 0.01 6.34 24.50
N GLY A 75 0.69 7.45 24.76
CA GLY A 75 0.07 8.72 25.18
C GLY A 75 -0.80 9.37 24.10
N ARG A 76 -0.47 9.17 22.81
CA ARG A 76 -1.25 9.67 21.66
C ARG A 76 -2.45 8.76 21.33
N GLU A 77 -2.31 7.42 21.44
CA GLU A 77 -3.45 6.47 21.35
C GLU A 77 -4.57 6.81 22.35
N ARG A 78 -4.20 7.20 23.58
CA ARG A 78 -5.15 7.61 24.64
C ARG A 78 -5.97 8.86 24.31
N ARG A 79 -5.58 9.65 23.29
CA ARG A 79 -6.34 10.82 22.82
C ARG A 79 -7.32 10.49 21.70
N GLY A 80 -7.52 9.20 21.40
CA GLY A 80 -8.45 8.75 20.36
C GLY A 80 -7.88 8.86 18.95
N VAL A 81 -6.59 9.16 18.80
CA VAL A 81 -5.91 9.18 17.50
C VAL A 81 -5.31 7.80 17.26
N THR A 82 -6.02 6.95 16.52
CA THR A 82 -5.58 5.59 16.20
C THR A 82 -4.99 5.55 14.79
N GLY A 83 -3.67 5.49 14.69
CA GLY A 83 -2.94 5.27 13.43
C GLY A 83 -1.86 6.31 13.16
N VAL A 84 -0.70 5.85 12.69
CA VAL A 84 0.45 6.70 12.30
C VAL A 84 0.06 7.72 11.22
N SER A 85 -0.89 7.36 10.35
CA SER A 85 -1.43 8.26 9.32
C SER A 85 -2.24 9.43 9.88
N VAL A 86 -3.08 9.21 10.89
CA VAL A 86 -3.95 10.27 11.45
C VAL A 86 -3.11 11.35 12.14
N LEU A 87 -2.03 10.96 12.81
CA LEU A 87 -1.11 11.90 13.45
C LEU A 87 -0.31 12.72 12.43
N ALA A 88 0.12 12.09 11.34
CA ALA A 88 0.78 12.79 10.25
C ALA A 88 -0.18 13.79 9.58
N GLU A 89 -1.46 13.44 9.44
CA GLU A 89 -2.51 14.33 8.91
C GLU A 89 -2.76 15.54 9.84
N GLU A 90 -2.89 15.32 11.15
CA GLU A 90 -3.05 16.41 12.13
C GLU A 90 -1.85 17.36 12.16
N ASP A 91 -0.62 16.82 12.19
CA ASP A 91 0.60 17.62 12.19
C ASP A 91 0.75 18.41 10.88
N ALA A 92 0.39 17.82 9.73
CA ALA A 92 0.38 18.53 8.46
C ALA A 92 -0.59 19.72 8.46
N VAL A 93 -1.78 19.58 9.04
CA VAL A 93 -2.76 20.68 9.14
C VAL A 93 -2.27 21.79 10.04
N LEU A 94 -1.64 21.44 11.16
CA LEU A 94 -1.03 22.43 12.05
C LEU A 94 0.04 23.24 11.31
N MET A 95 0.90 22.59 10.52
CA MET A 95 1.90 23.26 9.70
C MET A 95 1.27 24.16 8.63
N LEU A 96 0.24 23.68 7.93
CA LEU A 96 -0.45 24.46 6.89
C LEU A 96 -1.19 25.67 7.48
N THR A 97 -1.80 25.50 8.65
CA THR A 97 -2.50 26.58 9.37
C THR A 97 -1.52 27.60 9.94
N ALA A 98 -0.33 27.17 10.37
CA ALA A 98 0.74 28.09 10.76
C ALA A 98 1.28 28.91 9.57
N ALA A 99 1.17 28.37 8.35
CA ALA A 99 1.44 29.07 7.09
C ALA A 99 0.19 29.74 6.49
N ALA A 100 -0.66 30.34 7.34
CA ALA A 100 -1.96 30.93 6.96
C ALA A 100 -1.89 31.93 5.80
N ASP A 101 -0.74 32.59 5.62
CA ASP A 101 -0.51 33.56 4.53
C ASP A 101 -0.61 32.94 3.12
N LEU A 102 -0.49 31.61 3.00
CA LEU A 102 -0.49 30.90 1.71
C LEU A 102 -1.84 30.25 1.36
N LEU A 103 -2.60 29.77 2.36
CA LEU A 103 -3.77 28.91 2.17
C LEU A 103 -5.01 29.33 2.96
N GLY A 104 -4.90 30.34 3.83
CA GLY A 104 -5.92 30.63 4.82
C GLY A 104 -6.01 29.54 5.90
N VAL A 105 -7.16 29.45 6.57
CA VAL A 105 -7.40 28.45 7.62
C VAL A 105 -7.87 27.14 6.98
N VAL A 106 -7.07 26.09 7.12
CA VAL A 106 -7.43 24.73 6.71
C VAL A 106 -8.09 24.02 7.89
N THR A 107 -9.23 23.36 7.66
CA THR A 107 -9.91 22.55 8.68
C THR A 107 -10.12 21.14 8.14
N LEU A 108 -9.72 20.12 8.91
CA LEU A 108 -10.06 18.73 8.60
C LEU A 108 -11.39 18.35 9.23
N ALA A 109 -12.16 17.57 8.49
CA ALA A 109 -13.29 16.83 9.00
C ALA A 109 -12.93 15.33 8.91
N PRO A 110 -12.39 14.73 9.99
CA PRO A 110 -11.98 13.33 9.95
C PRO A 110 -13.19 12.40 9.97
N PHE A 111 -13.10 11.30 9.22
CA PHE A 111 -14.08 10.22 9.21
C PHE A 111 -13.35 8.88 9.21
N ASP A 112 -13.78 7.98 10.08
CA ASP A 112 -13.28 6.61 10.09
C ASP A 112 -14.09 5.73 9.13
N SER A 113 -13.43 5.24 8.09
CA SER A 113 -14.02 4.32 7.12
C SER A 113 -13.97 2.86 7.57
N GLN A 114 -13.14 2.51 8.56
CA GLN A 114 -12.83 1.14 8.97
C GLN A 114 -12.41 0.22 7.82
N CYS A 115 -11.91 0.78 6.71
CA CYS A 115 -11.64 0.03 5.48
C CYS A 115 -12.91 -0.65 4.90
N ASP A 116 -14.10 -0.19 5.30
CA ASP A 116 -15.40 -0.70 4.87
C ASP A 116 -16.03 0.27 3.85
N PRO A 117 -16.39 -0.20 2.65
CA PRO A 117 -16.90 0.66 1.60
C PRO A 117 -18.25 1.29 1.94
N VAL A 118 -19.10 0.63 2.72
CA VAL A 118 -20.42 1.15 3.12
C VAL A 118 -20.24 2.30 4.11
N LEU A 119 -19.40 2.09 5.13
CA LEU A 119 -19.12 3.12 6.13
C LEU A 119 -18.42 4.32 5.50
N GLY A 120 -17.40 4.08 4.67
CA GLY A 120 -16.65 5.14 3.98
C GLY A 120 -17.54 5.97 3.06
N LEU A 121 -18.41 5.32 2.27
CA LEU A 121 -19.32 6.03 1.37
C LEU A 121 -20.40 6.81 2.13
N SER A 122 -20.97 6.23 3.19
CA SER A 122 -21.94 6.92 4.04
C SER A 122 -21.34 8.18 4.66
N ALA A 123 -20.10 8.10 5.16
CA ALA A 123 -19.40 9.23 5.73
C ALA A 123 -19.16 10.34 4.71
N LEU A 124 -18.66 9.99 3.51
CA LEU A 124 -18.44 10.94 2.44
C LEU A 124 -19.74 11.63 2.00
N LEU A 125 -20.82 10.88 1.84
CA LEU A 125 -22.12 11.42 1.46
C LEU A 125 -22.69 12.36 2.53
N ASP A 126 -22.61 11.98 3.80
CA ASP A 126 -23.06 12.83 4.91
C ASP A 126 -22.23 14.10 5.02
N ALA A 127 -20.93 14.02 4.78
CA ALA A 127 -20.03 15.18 4.78
C ALA A 127 -20.39 16.16 3.63
N GLN A 128 -20.54 15.65 2.41
CA GLN A 128 -20.94 16.42 1.23
C GLN A 128 -22.32 17.08 1.38
N ARG A 129 -23.26 16.44 2.10
CA ARG A 129 -24.59 17.01 2.38
C ARG A 129 -24.56 18.16 3.39
N ARG A 130 -23.67 18.09 4.39
CA ARG A 130 -23.59 19.10 5.45
C ARG A 130 -22.86 20.35 4.97
N GLN A 131 -21.84 20.19 4.15
CA GLN A 131 -21.04 21.27 3.62
C GLN A 131 -20.42 20.88 2.28
N ALA A 132 -20.24 21.84 1.38
CA ALA A 132 -19.49 21.62 0.16
C ALA A 132 -18.02 21.34 0.53
N LEU A 133 -17.55 20.12 0.26
CA LEU A 133 -16.15 19.76 0.45
C LEU A 133 -15.36 20.16 -0.80
N PRO A 134 -14.37 21.06 -0.71
CA PRO A 134 -13.57 21.44 -1.88
C PRO A 134 -12.64 20.33 -2.34
N VAL A 135 -12.28 19.40 -1.45
CA VAL A 135 -11.39 18.27 -1.70
C VAL A 135 -11.68 17.15 -0.70
N VAL A 136 -11.49 15.90 -1.13
CA VAL A 136 -11.47 14.72 -0.27
C VAL A 136 -10.03 14.20 -0.21
N VAL A 137 -9.48 14.06 1.00
CA VAL A 137 -8.19 13.39 1.22
C VAL A 137 -8.46 12.01 1.81
N GLY A 138 -7.82 10.99 1.24
CA GLY A 138 -8.22 9.60 1.42
C GLY A 138 -9.14 9.13 0.28
N ALA A 139 -9.74 7.94 0.34
CA ALA A 139 -9.57 6.95 1.41
C ALA A 139 -8.19 6.27 1.34
N GLY A 140 -7.74 5.71 2.47
CA GLY A 140 -6.52 4.90 2.51
C GLY A 140 -6.71 3.58 1.76
N CYS A 141 -7.74 2.82 2.12
CA CYS A 141 -8.02 1.51 1.53
C CYS A 141 -8.59 1.60 0.10
N SER A 142 -8.01 0.82 -0.81
CA SER A 142 -8.47 0.70 -2.20
C SER A 142 -9.97 0.37 -2.31
N ILE A 143 -10.47 -0.57 -1.49
CA ILE A 143 -11.88 -0.98 -1.49
C ILE A 143 -12.85 0.15 -1.15
N VAL A 144 -12.40 1.17 -0.42
CA VAL A 144 -13.19 2.37 -0.10
C VAL A 144 -13.00 3.43 -1.18
N SER A 145 -11.77 3.60 -1.68
CA SER A 145 -11.45 4.61 -2.70
C SER A 145 -12.16 4.38 -4.02
N THR A 146 -12.30 3.13 -4.48
CA THR A 146 -13.00 2.80 -5.74
C THR A 146 -14.41 3.38 -5.78
N PRO A 147 -15.34 3.04 -4.86
CA PRO A 147 -16.68 3.64 -4.86
C PRO A 147 -16.68 5.12 -4.43
N ALA A 148 -15.76 5.55 -3.57
CA ALA A 148 -15.69 6.95 -3.16
C ALA A 148 -15.29 7.89 -4.31
N ALA A 149 -14.41 7.45 -5.22
CA ALA A 149 -13.99 8.21 -6.39
C ALA A 149 -15.16 8.48 -7.34
N LEU A 150 -16.03 7.49 -7.55
CA LEU A 150 -17.25 7.64 -8.33
C LEU A 150 -18.22 8.66 -7.69
N LEU A 151 -18.39 8.61 -6.37
CA LEU A 151 -19.21 9.61 -5.67
C LEU A 151 -18.57 11.01 -5.75
N ALA A 152 -17.25 11.11 -5.62
CA ALA A 152 -16.53 12.37 -5.70
C ALA A 152 -16.69 13.01 -7.09
N GLU A 153 -16.67 12.22 -8.16
CA GLU A 153 -16.97 12.68 -9.53
C GLU A 153 -18.38 13.27 -9.64
N VAL A 154 -19.41 12.61 -9.08
CA VAL A 154 -20.80 13.13 -9.08
C VAL A 154 -20.87 14.53 -8.46
N HIS A 155 -20.03 14.80 -7.46
CA HIS A 155 -19.94 16.09 -6.79
C HIS A 155 -18.88 17.03 -7.37
N GLY A 156 -18.17 16.64 -8.44
CA GLY A 156 -17.05 17.39 -9.01
C GLY A 156 -15.94 17.68 -8.00
N THR A 157 -15.79 16.82 -6.99
CA THR A 157 -14.84 17.00 -5.89
C THR A 157 -13.58 16.17 -6.16
N PRO A 158 -12.38 16.78 -6.21
CA PRO A 158 -11.14 16.01 -6.30
C PRO A 158 -10.97 15.09 -5.09
N LEU A 159 -10.54 13.85 -5.34
CA LEU A 159 -10.23 12.86 -4.32
C LEU A 159 -8.74 12.47 -4.43
N ILE A 160 -7.98 12.72 -3.37
CA ILE A 160 -6.54 12.45 -3.29
C ILE A 160 -6.30 11.34 -2.28
N SER A 161 -6.06 10.13 -2.75
CA SER A 161 -5.75 9.00 -1.87
C SER A 161 -4.28 9.00 -1.45
N TRP A 162 -4.04 8.74 -0.17
CA TRP A 162 -2.69 8.58 0.37
C TRP A 162 -2.20 7.13 0.39
N GLY A 163 -3.08 6.14 0.19
CA GLY A 163 -2.76 4.73 0.45
C GLY A 163 -3.36 3.71 -0.54
N SER A 164 -4.21 4.13 -1.47
CA SER A 164 -4.88 3.18 -2.37
C SER A 164 -4.00 2.79 -3.55
N THR A 165 -3.58 1.53 -3.57
CA THR A 165 -2.65 0.99 -4.56
C THR A 165 -3.32 0.21 -5.69
N SER A 166 -4.65 0.05 -5.67
CA SER A 166 -5.38 -0.68 -6.72
C SER A 166 -5.03 -0.16 -8.12
N PRO A 167 -4.64 -1.04 -9.06
CA PRO A 167 -4.40 -0.65 -10.44
C PRO A 167 -5.62 -0.02 -11.13
N GLU A 168 -6.83 -0.45 -10.75
CA GLU A 168 -8.11 0.02 -11.30
C GLU A 168 -8.25 1.54 -11.24
N LEU A 169 -7.83 2.14 -10.12
CA LEU A 169 -7.87 3.58 -9.87
C LEU A 169 -6.91 4.40 -10.76
N SER A 170 -6.13 3.74 -11.62
CA SER A 170 -5.26 4.41 -12.60
C SER A 170 -5.99 4.73 -13.91
N LEU A 171 -7.21 4.22 -14.09
CA LEU A 171 -8.03 4.43 -15.28
C LEU A 171 -8.64 5.84 -15.25
N SER A 172 -7.91 6.82 -15.78
CA SER A 172 -8.30 8.24 -15.70
C SER A 172 -9.62 8.59 -16.41
N LEU A 173 -10.09 7.75 -17.33
CA LEU A 173 -11.41 7.92 -17.96
C LEU A 173 -12.55 7.52 -17.03
N ASP A 174 -12.33 6.50 -16.18
CA ASP A 174 -13.32 6.00 -15.23
C ASP A 174 -13.25 6.77 -13.90
N TYR A 175 -12.08 7.34 -13.58
CA TYR A 175 -11.83 8.06 -12.33
C TYR A 175 -11.20 9.45 -12.56
N PRO A 176 -11.88 10.38 -13.26
CA PRO A 176 -11.28 11.66 -13.69
C PRO A 176 -10.95 12.64 -12.54
N PHE A 177 -11.59 12.48 -11.38
CA PHE A 177 -11.34 13.28 -10.18
C PHE A 177 -10.43 12.58 -9.16
N PHE A 178 -9.95 11.37 -9.47
CA PHE A 178 -9.09 10.60 -8.59
C PHE A 178 -7.61 10.90 -8.87
N THR A 179 -6.85 11.07 -7.79
CA THR A 179 -5.40 10.99 -7.83
C THR A 179 -4.87 10.36 -6.55
N ARG A 180 -3.61 9.97 -6.54
CA ARG A 180 -2.94 9.39 -5.37
C ARG A 180 -1.48 9.76 -5.32
N VAL A 181 -0.93 9.66 -4.11
CA VAL A 181 0.49 9.97 -3.83
C VAL A 181 1.37 8.73 -3.76
N VAL A 182 0.77 7.53 -3.76
CA VAL A 182 1.46 6.24 -3.74
C VAL A 182 1.42 5.58 -5.13
N ALA A 183 2.39 4.72 -5.40
CA ALA A 183 2.43 3.96 -6.64
C ALA A 183 1.33 2.88 -6.69
N PRO A 184 0.81 2.54 -7.87
CA PRO A 184 -0.02 1.34 -8.04
C PRO A 184 0.76 0.04 -7.76
N ASP A 185 0.03 -1.03 -7.45
CA ASP A 185 0.58 -2.38 -7.33
C ASP A 185 1.22 -2.88 -8.65
N THR A 186 0.86 -2.32 -9.80
CA THR A 186 1.55 -2.59 -11.08
C THR A 186 3.03 -2.18 -11.05
N ALA A 187 3.40 -1.18 -10.24
CA ALA A 187 4.81 -0.84 -10.05
C ALA A 187 5.57 -1.95 -9.30
N GLN A 188 4.93 -2.61 -8.33
CA GLN A 188 5.51 -3.77 -7.65
C GLN A 188 5.57 -4.98 -8.59
N ALA A 189 4.51 -5.25 -9.36
CA ALA A 189 4.49 -6.31 -10.39
C ALA A 189 5.64 -6.15 -11.39
N ARG A 190 5.92 -4.91 -11.82
CA ARG A 190 7.11 -4.59 -12.61
C ARG A 190 8.39 -4.98 -11.87
N GLY A 191 8.56 -4.51 -10.63
CA GLY A 191 9.72 -4.86 -9.82
C GLY A 191 9.95 -6.36 -9.66
N TRP A 192 8.88 -7.17 -9.57
CA TRP A 192 8.99 -8.63 -9.52
C TRP A 192 9.64 -9.24 -10.76
N VAL A 193 9.33 -8.73 -11.95
CA VAL A 193 9.99 -9.16 -13.20
C VAL A 193 11.47 -8.78 -13.18
N ASP A 194 11.80 -7.59 -12.70
CA ASP A 194 13.20 -7.15 -12.59
C ASP A 194 13.99 -8.02 -11.61
N VAL A 195 13.37 -8.45 -10.50
CA VAL A 195 13.94 -9.44 -9.55
C VAL A 195 14.15 -10.78 -10.23
N ALA A 196 13.15 -11.32 -10.93
CA ALA A 196 13.26 -12.59 -11.64
C ALA A 196 14.40 -12.56 -12.68
N ARG A 197 14.54 -11.46 -13.40
CA ARG A 197 15.64 -11.24 -14.35
C ARG A 197 17.00 -11.21 -13.69
N TYR A 198 17.12 -10.49 -12.58
CA TYR A 198 18.38 -10.36 -11.85
C TYR A 198 18.90 -11.72 -11.36
N PHE A 199 18.01 -12.59 -10.88
CA PHE A 199 18.35 -13.94 -10.44
C PHE A 199 18.30 -15.00 -11.56
N GLU A 200 18.08 -14.58 -12.81
CA GLU A 200 17.94 -15.44 -13.98
C GLU A 200 16.87 -16.53 -13.84
N TRP A 201 15.80 -16.26 -13.07
CA TRP A 201 14.66 -17.14 -12.94
C TRP A 201 13.82 -17.10 -14.22
N ARG A 202 13.75 -18.25 -14.92
CA ARG A 202 13.03 -18.41 -16.18
C ARG A 202 11.74 -19.22 -16.08
N TYR A 203 11.57 -19.97 -15.00
CA TYR A 203 10.49 -20.92 -14.82
C TYR A 203 9.89 -20.72 -13.43
N VAL A 204 8.72 -20.07 -13.39
CA VAL A 204 8.11 -19.55 -12.16
C VAL A 204 6.65 -19.97 -12.07
N ALA A 205 6.06 -19.92 -10.87
CA ALA A 205 4.63 -20.06 -10.67
C ALA A 205 4.02 -18.79 -10.08
N THR A 206 2.74 -18.58 -10.34
CA THR A 206 1.98 -17.45 -9.78
C THR A 206 0.87 -17.93 -8.86
N ILE A 207 0.60 -17.17 -7.79
CA ILE A 207 -0.56 -17.35 -6.93
C ILE A 207 -1.24 -15.99 -6.78
N ARG A 208 -2.55 -15.93 -6.98
CA ARG A 208 -3.33 -14.71 -6.75
C ARG A 208 -4.58 -14.98 -5.93
N ALA A 209 -4.91 -14.05 -5.05
CA ALA A 209 -6.20 -14.01 -4.39
C ALA A 209 -7.33 -13.63 -5.39
N HIS A 210 -8.50 -14.22 -5.22
CA HIS A 210 -9.67 -13.99 -6.07
C HIS A 210 -10.34 -12.64 -5.75
N GLU A 211 -9.65 -11.56 -6.08
CA GLU A 211 -10.11 -10.18 -5.96
C GLU A 211 -9.39 -9.32 -7.01
N GLU A 212 -10.13 -8.35 -7.57
CA GLU A 212 -9.71 -7.56 -8.73
C GLU A 212 -8.31 -6.95 -8.59
N LEU A 213 -7.97 -6.40 -7.41
CA LEU A 213 -6.66 -5.81 -7.13
C LEU A 213 -5.51 -6.79 -7.40
N HIS A 214 -5.66 -8.05 -6.98
CA HIS A 214 -4.64 -9.08 -7.16
C HIS A 214 -4.63 -9.66 -8.58
N PHE A 215 -5.78 -9.68 -9.26
CA PHE A 215 -5.86 -10.01 -10.68
C PHE A 215 -5.10 -8.98 -11.52
N LEU A 216 -5.42 -7.69 -11.38
CA LEU A 216 -4.77 -6.63 -12.16
C LEU A 216 -3.26 -6.54 -11.91
N MET A 217 -2.82 -6.75 -10.66
CA MET A 217 -1.40 -6.84 -10.34
C MET A 217 -0.73 -8.02 -11.06
N MET A 218 -1.36 -9.20 -11.04
CA MET A 218 -0.78 -10.40 -11.64
C MET A 218 -0.84 -10.36 -13.17
N ASP A 219 -1.86 -9.74 -13.75
CA ASP A 219 -1.96 -9.54 -15.20
C ASP A 219 -0.81 -8.66 -15.71
N GLU A 220 -0.46 -7.59 -14.99
CA GLU A 220 0.73 -6.77 -15.30
C GLU A 220 2.02 -7.59 -15.20
N PHE A 221 2.15 -8.40 -14.13
CA PHE A 221 3.31 -9.27 -13.95
C PHE A 221 3.42 -10.27 -15.10
N GLU A 222 2.35 -10.98 -15.45
CA GLU A 222 2.32 -12.02 -16.48
C GLU A 222 2.57 -11.43 -17.88
N ALA A 223 2.00 -10.26 -18.19
CA ALA A 223 2.24 -9.56 -19.43
C ALA A 223 3.72 -9.18 -19.58
N ARG A 224 4.32 -8.57 -18.55
CA ARG A 224 5.74 -8.16 -18.59
C ARG A 224 6.69 -9.36 -18.51
N ALA A 225 6.32 -10.40 -17.78
CA ALA A 225 7.06 -11.66 -17.73
C ALA A 225 7.15 -12.31 -19.12
N ALA A 226 6.07 -12.28 -19.90
CA ALA A 226 6.06 -12.78 -21.26
C ALA A 226 7.00 -11.98 -22.19
N GLU A 227 7.05 -10.66 -22.05
CA GLU A 227 7.99 -9.80 -22.80
C GLU A 227 9.46 -10.11 -22.49
N ASP A 228 9.77 -10.46 -21.24
CA ASP A 228 11.13 -10.76 -20.76
C ASP A 228 11.51 -12.26 -20.88
N GLY A 229 10.63 -13.07 -21.48
CA GLY A 229 10.88 -14.48 -21.77
C GLY A 229 10.87 -15.39 -20.53
N LEU A 230 10.05 -15.05 -19.53
CA LEU A 230 9.75 -15.93 -18.40
C LEU A 230 8.60 -16.87 -18.76
N THR A 231 8.67 -18.10 -18.28
CA THR A 231 7.60 -19.10 -18.40
C THR A 231 6.85 -19.23 -17.08
N ILE A 232 5.54 -18.97 -17.12
CA ILE A 232 4.64 -19.27 -16.00
C ILE A 232 4.23 -20.75 -16.11
N ALA A 233 4.84 -21.58 -15.27
CA ALA A 233 4.68 -23.04 -15.27
C ALA A 233 3.33 -23.50 -14.71
N ALA A 234 2.84 -22.77 -13.72
CA ALA A 234 1.56 -23.00 -13.06
C ALA A 234 1.05 -21.66 -12.51
N SER A 235 -0.27 -21.52 -12.49
CA SER A 235 -0.94 -20.40 -11.87
C SER A 235 -2.05 -20.92 -10.95
N GLY A 236 -2.04 -20.44 -9.71
CA GLY A 236 -3.02 -20.77 -8.69
C GLY A 236 -3.91 -19.57 -8.38
N THR A 237 -5.21 -19.82 -8.19
CA THR A 237 -6.14 -18.82 -7.65
C THR A 237 -6.69 -19.33 -6.32
N ILE A 238 -6.61 -18.49 -5.30
CA ILE A 238 -7.08 -18.79 -3.94
C ILE A 238 -8.17 -17.79 -3.53
N PRO A 239 -9.06 -18.12 -2.59
CA PRO A 239 -10.04 -17.16 -2.14
C PRO A 239 -9.36 -15.97 -1.43
N ALA A 240 -9.89 -14.75 -1.65
CA ALA A 240 -9.25 -13.52 -1.17
C ALA A 240 -9.39 -13.26 0.33
N ARG A 241 -10.33 -13.92 1.00
CA ARG A 241 -10.59 -13.77 2.43
C ARG A 241 -10.93 -15.12 3.02
N VAL A 242 -10.47 -15.37 4.25
CA VAL A 242 -10.99 -16.45 5.08
C VAL A 242 -12.44 -16.08 5.41
N THR A 243 -13.40 -16.80 4.84
CA THR A 243 -14.83 -16.57 5.07
C THR A 243 -15.32 -17.39 6.26
N ASN A 244 -16.62 -17.35 6.56
CA ASN A 244 -17.24 -18.24 7.55
C ASN A 244 -17.27 -19.72 7.13
N GLN A 245 -16.64 -20.08 6.01
CA GLN A 245 -16.43 -21.49 5.66
C GLN A 245 -15.51 -22.16 6.69
N PRO A 246 -15.66 -23.48 6.91
CA PRO A 246 -14.72 -24.23 7.72
C PRO A 246 -13.29 -24.04 7.21
N LEU A 247 -12.34 -23.82 8.13
CA LEU A 247 -10.94 -23.61 7.79
C LEU A 247 -10.37 -24.79 6.99
N GLU A 248 -10.90 -25.99 7.22
CA GLU A 248 -10.52 -27.23 6.55
C GLU A 248 -10.87 -27.21 5.05
N GLU A 249 -12.03 -26.65 4.67
CA GLU A 249 -12.40 -26.51 3.26
C GLU A 249 -11.47 -25.53 2.54
N PHE A 250 -11.13 -24.44 3.23
CA PHE A 250 -10.21 -23.44 2.69
C PHE A 250 -8.79 -24.00 2.53
N ALA A 251 -8.32 -24.75 3.52
CA ALA A 251 -7.03 -25.43 3.49
C ALA A 251 -6.95 -26.46 2.36
N ALA A 252 -8.03 -27.22 2.09
CA ALA A 252 -8.07 -28.18 0.99
C ALA A 252 -7.91 -27.52 -0.39
N ILE A 253 -8.52 -26.35 -0.60
CA ILE A 253 -8.36 -25.57 -1.84
C ILE A 253 -6.90 -25.13 -2.01
N ILE A 254 -6.26 -24.67 -0.93
CA ILE A 254 -4.86 -24.28 -0.95
C ILE A 254 -3.96 -25.50 -1.24
N ASP A 255 -4.22 -26.64 -0.61
CA ASP A 255 -3.44 -27.86 -0.82
C ASP A 255 -3.48 -28.33 -2.27
N GLU A 256 -4.68 -28.37 -2.87
CA GLU A 256 -4.84 -28.74 -4.27
C GLU A 256 -4.06 -27.81 -5.19
N MET A 257 -4.16 -26.50 -4.96
CA MET A 257 -3.43 -25.47 -5.69
C MET A 257 -1.91 -25.64 -5.56
N LEU A 258 -1.40 -25.85 -4.34
CA LEU A 258 0.02 -26.04 -4.06
C LEU A 258 0.56 -27.33 -4.67
N LEU A 259 -0.21 -28.42 -4.63
CA LEU A 259 0.14 -29.68 -5.30
C LEU A 259 0.22 -29.50 -6.81
N GLY A 260 -0.69 -28.72 -7.40
CA GLY A 260 -0.63 -28.32 -8.81
C GLY A 260 0.68 -27.59 -9.14
N ILE A 261 1.04 -26.56 -8.34
CA ILE A 261 2.30 -25.83 -8.50
C ILE A 261 3.50 -26.77 -8.36
N ARG A 262 3.52 -27.60 -7.32
CA ARG A 262 4.60 -28.57 -7.10
C ARG A 262 4.78 -29.52 -8.28
N SER A 263 3.67 -30.01 -8.85
CA SER A 263 3.69 -30.92 -10.00
C SER A 263 4.25 -30.28 -11.28
N SER A 264 4.15 -28.95 -11.41
CA SER A 264 4.72 -28.21 -12.55
C SER A 264 6.25 -28.15 -12.54
N GLY A 265 6.88 -28.43 -11.39
CA GLY A 265 8.32 -28.33 -11.18
C GLY A 265 8.83 -26.90 -10.92
N ALA A 266 7.95 -25.90 -10.85
CA ALA A 266 8.35 -24.55 -10.48
C ALA A 266 8.69 -24.46 -8.99
N THR A 267 9.83 -23.84 -8.69
CA THR A 267 10.29 -23.61 -7.32
C THR A 267 10.37 -22.13 -6.94
N VAL A 268 10.15 -21.24 -7.90
CA VAL A 268 10.05 -19.79 -7.67
C VAL A 268 8.57 -19.40 -7.77
N ILE A 269 7.99 -18.89 -6.69
CA ILE A 269 6.57 -18.56 -6.60
C ILE A 269 6.39 -17.08 -6.31
N PHE A 270 5.66 -16.39 -7.18
CA PHE A 270 5.20 -15.02 -6.98
C PHE A 270 3.74 -15.03 -6.51
N MET A 271 3.45 -14.45 -5.35
CA MET A 271 2.15 -14.53 -4.72
C MET A 271 1.59 -13.15 -4.37
N ALA A 272 0.42 -12.84 -4.94
CA ALA A 272 -0.35 -11.63 -4.68
C ALA A 272 -1.60 -11.96 -3.84
N CYS A 273 -1.54 -11.69 -2.54
CA CYS A 273 -2.68 -11.83 -1.63
C CYS A 273 -2.45 -11.02 -0.35
N TYR A 274 -3.51 -10.82 0.44
CA TYR A 274 -3.39 -10.24 1.77
C TYR A 274 -2.61 -11.15 2.73
N ALA A 275 -1.92 -10.54 3.70
CA ALA A 275 -1.06 -11.24 4.64
C ALA A 275 -1.77 -12.34 5.45
N ASN A 276 -3.05 -12.16 5.81
CA ASN A 276 -3.82 -13.17 6.54
C ASN A 276 -4.05 -14.44 5.71
N VAL A 277 -4.25 -14.31 4.40
CA VAL A 277 -4.36 -15.46 3.49
C VAL A 277 -2.98 -16.04 3.19
N ALA A 278 -1.97 -15.18 3.02
CA ALA A 278 -0.59 -15.60 2.82
C ALA A 278 -0.08 -16.51 3.95
N ALA A 279 -0.40 -16.18 5.21
CA ALA A 279 -0.02 -16.97 6.37
C ALA A 279 -0.46 -18.45 6.23
N LEU A 280 -1.72 -18.66 5.85
CA LEU A 280 -2.26 -19.99 5.65
C LEU A 280 -1.63 -20.70 4.45
N VAL A 281 -1.41 -19.99 3.32
CA VAL A 281 -0.71 -20.58 2.17
C VAL A 281 0.70 -21.04 2.54
N ILE A 282 1.43 -20.23 3.30
CA ILE A 282 2.78 -20.57 3.77
C ILE A 282 2.76 -21.73 4.76
N GLU A 283 1.77 -21.80 5.66
CA GLU A 283 1.57 -22.94 6.56
C GLU A 283 1.34 -24.23 5.76
N ARG A 284 0.40 -24.24 4.81
CA ARG A 284 0.14 -25.42 3.94
C ARG A 284 1.36 -25.78 3.09
N ALA A 285 2.09 -24.78 2.57
CA ALA A 285 3.32 -25.00 1.80
C ALA A 285 4.43 -25.65 2.64
N ARG A 286 4.48 -25.36 3.96
CA ARG A 286 5.40 -26.01 4.90
C ARG A 286 5.11 -27.51 4.99
N ASP A 287 3.84 -27.88 5.16
CA ASP A 287 3.39 -29.27 5.26
C ASP A 287 3.67 -30.08 3.97
N LEU A 288 3.81 -29.38 2.84
CA LEU A 288 4.10 -29.97 1.53
C LEU A 288 5.59 -29.91 1.13
N ASP A 289 6.49 -29.57 2.07
CA ASP A 289 7.94 -29.41 1.87
C ASP A 289 8.33 -28.32 0.85
N MET A 290 7.44 -27.38 0.55
CA MET A 290 7.65 -26.30 -0.43
C MET A 290 8.35 -25.06 0.17
N LEU A 291 8.80 -25.13 1.42
CA LEU A 291 9.63 -24.10 2.08
C LEU A 291 11.09 -24.55 2.29
N THR A 292 11.48 -25.66 1.66
CA THR A 292 12.83 -26.24 1.78
C THR A 292 13.84 -25.53 0.87
N ALA A 293 15.13 -25.86 1.06
CA ALA A 293 16.20 -25.33 0.22
C ALA A 293 15.93 -25.66 -1.27
N GLY A 294 15.85 -24.63 -2.10
CA GLY A 294 15.51 -24.74 -3.53
C GLY A 294 14.23 -24.00 -3.92
N TYR A 295 13.37 -23.67 -2.94
CA TYR A 295 12.21 -22.82 -3.14
C TYR A 295 12.52 -21.35 -2.87
N ALA A 296 11.88 -20.47 -3.64
CA ALA A 296 11.85 -19.02 -3.42
C ALA A 296 10.40 -18.53 -3.45
N TRP A 297 10.00 -17.78 -2.43
CA TRP A 297 8.67 -17.20 -2.30
C TRP A 297 8.79 -15.68 -2.31
N ILE A 298 8.04 -15.04 -3.22
CA ILE A 298 8.02 -13.60 -3.40
C ILE A 298 6.60 -13.13 -3.15
N GLY A 299 6.47 -12.19 -2.23
CA GLY A 299 5.19 -11.62 -1.81
C GLY A 299 5.07 -10.14 -2.07
N THR A 300 3.87 -9.65 -1.82
CA THR A 300 3.55 -8.22 -1.83
C THR A 300 4.14 -7.53 -0.61
N ASP A 301 4.26 -6.21 -0.67
CA ASP A 301 4.77 -5.39 0.43
C ASP A 301 3.81 -5.37 1.63
N SER A 302 2.52 -5.63 1.40
CA SER A 302 1.48 -5.80 2.43
C SER A 302 1.78 -6.87 3.49
N TRP A 303 2.76 -7.75 3.24
CA TRP A 303 3.21 -8.78 4.17
C TRP A 303 4.23 -8.28 5.19
N ALA A 304 4.99 -7.24 4.86
CA ALA A 304 6.07 -6.71 5.69
C ALA A 304 5.63 -6.14 7.06
N PRO A 305 4.47 -5.45 7.21
CA PRO A 305 4.08 -4.85 8.48
C PRO A 305 3.40 -5.84 9.45
N LEU A 306 3.07 -7.05 9.00
CA LEU A 306 2.40 -8.05 9.83
C LEU A 306 3.39 -9.17 10.12
N PRO A 307 3.74 -9.46 11.39
CA PRO A 307 4.51 -10.63 11.73
C PRO A 307 3.62 -11.89 11.63
N PHE A 308 3.06 -12.14 10.43
CA PHE A 308 2.18 -13.29 10.19
C PHE A 308 2.91 -14.63 10.36
N TRP A 309 4.24 -14.59 10.45
CA TRP A 309 5.11 -15.72 10.78
C TRP A 309 5.35 -15.91 12.28
N GLU A 310 4.92 -15.00 13.15
CA GLU A 310 5.16 -15.06 14.61
C GLU A 310 4.07 -15.81 15.40
N SER A 311 2.99 -16.29 14.78
CA SER A 311 1.95 -17.05 15.47
C SER A 311 2.06 -18.56 15.26
N SER A 312 3.14 -19.17 15.74
CA SER A 312 3.21 -20.63 15.89
C SER A 312 3.88 -21.08 17.20
N GLU A 313 3.60 -20.39 18.31
CA GLU A 313 3.78 -20.90 19.67
C GLU A 313 2.46 -20.82 20.46
#